data_AF-A0A392PXZ7-F1
#
_entry.id   AF-A0A392PXZ7-F1
#
_cell.length_a   1.000
_cell.length_b   1.000
_cell.length_c   1.000
_cell.angle_alpha   90.00
_cell.angle_beta   90.00
_cell.angle_gamma   90.00
#
_symmetry.space_group_name_H-M   'P 1'
#
loop_
_entity.id
_entity.type
_entity.pdbx_description
1 polymer ?
#
loop_
_entity_poly.entity_id
_entity_poly.type
_entity_poly.pdbx_seq_one_letter_code
_entity_poly.pdbx_strand_id
1 'polypeptide(L)'
;MIKWAREGKLPYFSAFVELESRLGEPPIACPISSSSMFRPQRALSVHKLESYASSFAQFIGLELPPVNFYALAYRYLEKLSLPIEKILPYACRIYEWSVSPDLWLSLSKDYFRLPTHVCVVSILVVAIRILYNIHGFGEWEKSLSHNDSAKDSAKDPNEQHELDCTGLLQHLHAVYNEIADIH
;
A
#
# COMPACT_ATOMS: atom_id res chain seq x y z
N MET A 1 -6.86 -10.88 0.54
CA MET A 1 -7.32 -11.04 -0.85
C MET A 1 -6.17 -11.38 -1.80
N ILE A 2 -5.43 -10.42 -2.38
CA ILE A 2 -4.40 -10.74 -3.41
C ILE A 2 -3.30 -11.66 -2.87
N LYS A 3 -2.80 -11.38 -1.66
CA LYS A 3 -1.82 -12.25 -0.97
C LYS A 3 -2.37 -13.68 -0.82
N TRP A 4 -3.62 -13.83 -0.38
CA TRP A 4 -4.26 -15.14 -0.22
C TRP A 4 -4.46 -15.88 -1.54
N ALA A 5 -4.80 -15.17 -2.63
CA ALA A 5 -4.89 -15.77 -3.96
C ALA A 5 -3.53 -16.28 -4.46
N ARG A 6 -2.44 -15.54 -4.18
CA ARG A 6 -1.07 -15.95 -4.52
C ARG A 6 -0.56 -17.11 -3.67
N GLU A 7 -0.91 -17.13 -2.39
CA GLU A 7 -0.54 -18.19 -1.44
C GLU A 7 -1.41 -19.45 -1.56
N GLY A 8 -2.41 -19.47 -2.44
CA GLY A 8 -3.36 -20.59 -2.58
C GLY A 8 -4.37 -20.73 -1.43
N LYS A 9 -4.39 -19.81 -0.46
CA LYS A 9 -5.37 -19.79 0.64
C LYS A 9 -6.78 -19.42 0.17
N LEU A 10 -6.86 -18.67 -0.93
CA LEU A 10 -8.10 -18.43 -1.66
C LEU A 10 -7.99 -19.20 -2.98
N PRO A 11 -8.94 -20.08 -3.34
CA PRO A 11 -8.87 -20.92 -4.54
C PRO A 11 -9.15 -20.13 -5.83
N TYR A 12 -8.60 -18.93 -5.97
CA TYR A 12 -8.86 -18.04 -7.10
C TYR A 12 -8.42 -18.66 -8.44
N PHE A 13 -7.21 -19.23 -8.49
CA PHE A 13 -6.66 -19.83 -9.71
C PHE A 13 -7.20 -21.22 -10.03
N SER A 14 -7.78 -21.92 -9.05
CA SER A 14 -8.27 -23.30 -9.19
C SER A 14 -9.80 -23.40 -9.21
N ALA A 15 -10.53 -22.33 -8.89
CA ALA A 15 -11.99 -22.34 -8.83
C ALA A 15 -12.67 -22.83 -10.11
N PHE A 16 -12.04 -22.65 -11.28
CA PHE A 16 -12.58 -23.10 -12.55
C PHE A 16 -12.76 -24.63 -12.63
N VAL A 17 -11.95 -25.40 -11.91
CA VAL A 17 -12.04 -26.88 -11.88
C VAL A 17 -13.32 -27.32 -11.17
N GLU A 18 -13.64 -26.67 -10.04
CA GLU A 18 -14.88 -26.94 -9.33
C GLU A 18 -16.09 -26.44 -10.13
N LEU A 19 -15.98 -25.28 -10.79
CA LEU A 19 -17.04 -24.78 -11.66
C LEU A 19 -17.34 -25.73 -12.82
N GLU A 20 -16.32 -26.29 -13.46
CA GLU A 20 -16.46 -27.29 -14.53
C GLU A 20 -17.23 -28.52 -14.04
N SER A 21 -16.92 -29.02 -12.84
CA SER A 21 -17.63 -30.16 -12.24
C SER A 21 -19.13 -29.88 -12.00
N ARG A 22 -19.51 -28.62 -11.79
CA ARG A 22 -20.91 -28.22 -11.55
C ARG A 22 -21.65 -27.85 -12.82
N LEU A 23 -20.96 -27.27 -13.81
CA LEU A 23 -21.54 -26.84 -15.08
C LEU A 23 -21.74 -28.00 -16.06
N GLY A 24 -20.93 -29.06 -15.94
CA GLY A 24 -20.98 -30.22 -16.84
C GLY A 24 -20.37 -29.92 -18.20
N GLU A 25 -20.71 -30.75 -19.20
CA GLU A 25 -20.18 -30.60 -20.55
C GLU A 25 -20.71 -29.32 -21.22
N PRO A 26 -19.86 -28.61 -22.00
CA PRO A 26 -20.25 -27.38 -22.65
C PRO A 26 -21.38 -27.62 -23.67
N PRO A 27 -22.40 -26.76 -23.71
CA PRO A 27 -23.51 -26.92 -24.64
C PRO A 27 -23.03 -26.73 -26.08
N ILE A 28 -23.68 -27.42 -27.03
CA ILE A 28 -23.35 -27.36 -28.47
C ILE A 28 -23.35 -25.92 -29.01
N ALA A 29 -24.22 -25.06 -28.47
CA ALA A 29 -24.30 -23.64 -28.85
C ALA A 29 -23.09 -22.80 -28.38
N CYS A 30 -22.33 -23.27 -27.38
CA CYS A 30 -21.15 -22.59 -26.85
C CYS A 30 -20.09 -23.62 -26.45
N PRO A 31 -19.30 -24.14 -27.41
CA PRO A 31 -18.33 -25.21 -27.19
C PRO A 31 -17.01 -24.68 -26.59
N ILE A 32 -17.11 -23.81 -25.58
CA ILE A 32 -15.95 -23.21 -24.91
C ILE A 32 -15.80 -23.89 -23.55
N SER A 33 -14.60 -24.41 -23.26
CA SER A 33 -14.31 -25.05 -21.97
C SER A 33 -14.39 -24.05 -20.81
N SER A 34 -14.79 -24.52 -19.63
CA SER A 34 -14.80 -23.71 -18.40
C SER A 34 -13.41 -23.15 -18.08
N SER A 35 -12.35 -23.91 -18.37
CA SER A 35 -10.97 -23.47 -18.24
C SER A 35 -10.64 -22.28 -19.15
N SER A 36 -11.20 -22.20 -20.36
CA SER A 36 -10.97 -21.07 -21.26
C SER A 36 -11.74 -19.82 -20.83
N MET A 37 -12.94 -19.99 -20.27
CA MET A 37 -13.77 -18.87 -19.80
C MET A 37 -13.33 -18.30 -18.46
N PHE A 38 -13.03 -19.17 -17.49
CA PHE A 38 -12.97 -18.78 -16.07
C PHE A 38 -11.58 -18.87 -15.46
N ARG A 39 -10.60 -19.50 -16.12
CA ARG A 39 -9.24 -19.62 -15.56
C ARG A 39 -8.56 -18.26 -15.51
N PRO A 40 -8.22 -17.73 -14.32
CA PRO A 40 -7.48 -16.48 -14.25
C PRO A 40 -6.05 -16.69 -14.75
N GLN A 41 -5.60 -15.86 -15.68
CA GLN A 41 -4.20 -15.89 -16.15
C GLN A 41 -3.22 -15.29 -15.14
N ARG A 42 -3.69 -14.33 -14.34
CA ARG A 42 -2.88 -13.61 -13.35
C ARG A 42 -3.74 -13.13 -12.19
N ALA A 43 -3.10 -12.90 -11.05
CA ALA A 43 -3.77 -12.27 -9.92
C ALA A 43 -4.15 -10.82 -10.29
N LEU A 44 -5.34 -10.39 -9.87
CA LEU A 44 -5.76 -9.01 -10.02
C LEU A 44 -4.86 -8.06 -9.22
N SER A 45 -4.56 -6.90 -9.79
CA SER A 45 -3.92 -5.80 -9.07
C SER A 45 -4.90 -5.17 -8.08
N VAL A 46 -4.39 -4.56 -7.00
CA VAL A 46 -5.19 -3.88 -5.98
C VAL A 46 -6.12 -2.83 -6.61
N HIS A 47 -5.58 -1.97 -7.47
CA HIS A 47 -6.36 -0.93 -8.17
C HIS A 47 -7.53 -1.52 -8.98
N LYS A 48 -7.29 -2.56 -9.79
CA LYS A 48 -8.36 -3.21 -10.57
C LYS A 48 -9.44 -3.82 -9.68
N LEU A 49 -9.03 -4.41 -8.54
CA LEU A 49 -9.97 -4.99 -7.59
C LEU A 49 -10.86 -3.91 -6.96
N GLU A 50 -10.28 -2.80 -6.51
CA GLU A 50 -11.02 -1.64 -5.98
C GLU A 50 -11.95 -1.05 -7.05
N SER A 51 -11.45 -0.86 -8.27
CA SER A 51 -12.24 -0.33 -9.40
C SER A 51 -13.43 -1.23 -9.77
N TYR A 52 -13.25 -2.55 -9.80
CA TYR A 52 -14.36 -3.47 -10.03
C TYR A 52 -15.36 -3.46 -8.88
N ALA A 53 -14.90 -3.48 -7.62
CA ALA A 53 -15.80 -3.41 -6.47
C ALA A 53 -16.67 -2.15 -6.51
N SER A 54 -16.08 -0.99 -6.83
CA SER A 54 -16.80 0.27 -7.02
C SER A 54 -17.79 0.19 -8.19
N SER A 55 -17.36 -0.28 -9.37
CA SER A 55 -18.23 -0.41 -10.55
C SER A 55 -19.41 -1.35 -10.32
N PHE A 56 -19.19 -2.48 -9.64
CA PHE A 56 -20.26 -3.43 -9.31
C PHE A 56 -21.23 -2.84 -8.30
N ALA A 57 -20.73 -2.16 -7.27
CA ALA A 57 -21.57 -1.49 -6.29
C ALA A 57 -22.48 -0.43 -6.94
N GLN A 58 -21.93 0.39 -7.84
CA GLN A 58 -22.72 1.34 -8.63
C GLN A 58 -23.77 0.64 -9.50
N PHE A 59 -23.38 -0.44 -10.17
CA PHE A 59 -24.28 -1.20 -11.04
C PHE A 59 -25.49 -1.78 -10.29
N ILE A 60 -25.29 -2.26 -9.06
CA ILE A 60 -26.35 -2.84 -8.23
C ILE A 60 -27.01 -1.82 -7.28
N GLY A 61 -26.60 -0.54 -7.31
CA GLY A 61 -27.10 0.49 -6.41
C GLY A 61 -26.73 0.29 -4.93
N LEU A 62 -25.61 -0.38 -4.66
CA LEU A 62 -25.10 -0.62 -3.30
C LEU A 62 -24.20 0.54 -2.86
N GLU A 63 -24.54 1.17 -1.74
CA GLU A 63 -23.60 2.02 -1.00
C GLU A 63 -22.52 1.16 -0.34
N LEU A 64 -21.26 1.36 -0.72
CA LEU A 64 -20.12 0.74 -0.06
C LEU A 64 -19.78 1.49 1.24
N PRO A 65 -19.51 0.81 2.36
CA PRO A 65 -19.08 1.49 3.57
C PRO A 65 -17.79 2.29 3.32
N PRO A 66 -17.59 3.41 4.05
CA PRO A 66 -16.38 4.19 3.94
C PRO A 66 -15.16 3.35 4.32
N VAL A 67 -14.02 3.69 3.72
CA VAL A 67 -12.76 3.03 4.06
C VAL A 67 -12.43 3.35 5.52
N ASN A 68 -12.11 2.32 6.30
CA ASN A 68 -11.58 2.50 7.65
C ASN A 68 -10.12 3.02 7.58
N PHE A 69 -9.98 4.34 7.49
CA PHE A 69 -8.69 5.03 7.44
C PHE A 69 -7.81 4.64 8.64
N TYR A 70 -8.36 4.69 9.86
CA TYR A 70 -7.62 4.42 11.10
C TYR A 70 -6.98 3.02 11.08
N ALA A 71 -7.77 1.99 10.77
CA ALA A 71 -7.27 0.62 10.71
C ALA A 71 -6.21 0.44 9.63
N LEU A 72 -6.35 1.13 8.49
CA LEU A 72 -5.38 1.04 7.41
C LEU A 72 -4.08 1.77 7.74
N ALA A 73 -4.16 2.97 8.33
CA ALA A 73 -3.03 3.75 8.80
C ALA A 73 -2.25 3.01 9.89
N TYR A 74 -2.94 2.50 10.90
CA TYR A 74 -2.37 1.65 11.96
C TYR A 74 -1.58 0.49 11.36
N ARG A 75 -2.22 -0.26 10.45
CA ARG A 75 -1.60 -1.43 9.82
C ARG A 75 -0.35 -1.07 9.00
N TYR A 76 -0.34 0.08 8.32
CA TYR A 76 0.84 0.51 7.59
C TYR A 76 1.99 0.90 8.52
N LEU A 77 1.69 1.64 9.59
CA LEU A 77 2.68 2.01 10.59
C LEU A 77 3.28 0.76 11.27
N GLU A 78 2.44 -0.20 11.65
CA GLU A 78 2.87 -1.49 12.20
C GLU A 78 3.79 -2.24 11.24
N LYS A 79 3.40 -2.38 9.96
CA LYS A 79 4.21 -3.07 8.95
C LYS A 79 5.55 -2.39 8.68
N LEU A 80 5.60 -1.06 8.79
CA LEU A 80 6.81 -0.28 8.58
C LEU A 80 7.63 -0.13 9.86
N SER A 81 7.17 -0.69 10.99
CA SER A 81 7.79 -0.55 12.31
C SER A 81 7.99 0.91 12.73
N LEU A 82 7.02 1.78 12.39
CA LEU A 82 7.05 3.21 12.71
C LEU A 82 6.29 3.51 14.01
N PRO A 83 6.63 4.59 14.75
CA PRO A 83 5.98 4.94 16.01
C PRO A 83 4.48 5.26 15.85
N ILE A 84 3.63 4.27 16.09
CA ILE A 84 2.18 4.35 15.86
C ILE A 84 1.57 5.44 16.73
N GLU A 85 1.91 5.47 18.01
CA GLU A 85 1.34 6.36 19.02
C GLU A 85 1.66 7.83 18.71
N LYS A 86 2.80 8.08 18.05
CA LYS A 86 3.22 9.43 17.66
C LYS A 86 2.60 9.84 16.33
N ILE A 87 2.61 8.97 15.32
CA ILE A 87 2.24 9.36 13.94
C ILE A 87 0.72 9.32 13.71
N LEU A 88 0.05 8.30 14.26
CA LEU A 88 -1.37 8.04 13.98
C LEU A 88 -2.30 9.21 14.36
N PRO A 89 -2.14 9.88 15.52
CA PRO A 89 -2.99 11.03 15.86
C PRO A 89 -2.88 12.19 14.86
N TYR A 90 -1.67 12.47 14.35
CA TYR A 90 -1.45 13.51 13.35
C TYR A 90 -2.05 13.11 12.00
N ALA A 91 -1.87 11.85 11.60
CA ALA A 91 -2.47 11.33 10.38
C ALA A 91 -4.01 11.40 10.41
N CYS A 92 -4.63 11.05 11.55
CA CYS A 92 -6.09 11.18 11.74
C CYS A 92 -6.54 12.64 11.64
N ARG A 93 -5.83 13.59 12.26
CA ARG A 93 -6.18 15.01 12.18
C ARG A 93 -6.07 15.54 10.74
N ILE A 94 -5.02 15.16 10.01
CA ILE A 94 -4.86 15.54 8.60
C ILE A 94 -5.97 14.92 7.75
N TYR A 95 -6.32 13.65 8.00
CA TYR A 95 -7.42 12.99 7.31
C TYR A 95 -8.74 13.73 7.53
N GLU A 96 -9.09 14.06 8.77
CA GLU A 96 -10.29 14.83 9.12
C GLU A 96 -10.34 16.21 8.44
N TRP A 97 -9.19 16.85 8.23
CA TRP A 97 -9.11 18.16 7.58
C TRP A 97 -9.11 18.10 6.05
N SER A 98 -8.56 17.04 5.48
CA SER A 98 -8.33 16.94 4.03
C SER A 98 -9.40 16.16 3.28
N VAL A 99 -10.14 15.30 3.98
CA VAL A 99 -11.04 14.34 3.36
C VAL A 99 -12.45 14.55 3.91
N SER A 100 -13.38 14.91 3.04
CA SER A 100 -14.81 14.89 3.36
C SER A 100 -15.23 13.47 3.79
N PRO A 101 -16.19 13.30 4.71
CA PRO A 101 -16.59 12.00 5.28
C PRO A 101 -16.94 10.91 4.25
N ASP A 102 -17.14 11.33 3.00
CA ASP A 102 -17.35 10.55 1.80
C ASP A 102 -16.05 10.00 1.17
N LEU A 103 -15.10 9.46 1.94
CA LEU A 103 -14.00 8.67 1.34
C LEU A 103 -14.52 7.30 0.89
N TRP A 104 -15.36 7.32 -0.14
CA TRP A 104 -15.84 6.15 -0.84
C TRP A 104 -14.70 5.55 -1.65
N LEU A 105 -14.63 4.22 -1.70
CA LEU A 105 -13.78 3.46 -2.61
C LEU A 105 -14.00 3.96 -4.05
N SER A 106 -13.20 4.92 -4.53
CA SER A 106 -13.24 5.48 -5.89
C SER A 106 -14.67 5.57 -6.48
N LEU A 107 -15.63 6.09 -5.72
CA LEU A 107 -17.03 6.20 -6.15
C LEU A 107 -17.33 7.58 -6.74
N SER A 108 -16.50 8.57 -6.45
CA SER A 108 -16.62 9.90 -7.01
C SER A 108 -16.12 9.91 -8.46
N LYS A 109 -17.06 10.12 -9.38
CA LYS A 109 -16.80 10.32 -10.81
C LYS A 109 -15.85 11.49 -11.08
N ASP A 110 -15.76 12.43 -10.12
CA ASP A 110 -15.13 13.74 -10.28
C ASP A 110 -13.88 13.97 -9.41
N TYR A 111 -13.56 13.10 -8.44
CA TYR A 111 -12.40 13.29 -7.56
C TYR A 111 -11.46 12.09 -7.62
N PHE A 112 -10.22 12.37 -8.06
CA PHE A 112 -9.04 11.50 -8.08
C PHE A 112 -9.28 9.98 -7.96
N ARG A 113 -9.10 9.28 -9.09
CA ARG A 113 -9.02 7.81 -9.26
C ARG A 113 -7.87 7.13 -8.49
N LEU A 114 -7.34 7.75 -7.44
CA LEU A 114 -6.27 7.17 -6.69
C LEU A 114 -6.82 6.02 -5.85
N PRO A 115 -6.19 4.84 -5.90
CA PRO A 115 -6.52 3.76 -4.99
C PRO A 115 -6.50 4.25 -3.55
N THR A 116 -7.38 3.70 -2.74
CA THR A 116 -7.53 4.08 -1.33
C THR A 116 -6.22 3.99 -0.56
N HIS A 117 -5.43 2.95 -0.83
CA HIS A 117 -4.13 2.78 -0.18
C HIS A 117 -3.14 3.90 -0.49
N VAL A 118 -3.19 4.49 -1.69
CA VAL A 118 -2.33 5.61 -2.06
C VAL A 118 -2.68 6.83 -1.23
N CYS A 119 -3.98 7.13 -1.08
CA CYS A 119 -4.43 8.25 -0.24
C CYS A 119 -3.95 8.11 1.20
N VAL A 120 -4.12 6.91 1.81
CA VAL A 120 -3.69 6.68 3.19
C VAL A 120 -2.17 6.81 3.35
N VAL A 121 -1.39 6.24 2.44
CA VAL A 121 0.08 6.35 2.49
C VAL A 121 0.52 7.80 2.29
N SER A 122 -0.12 8.57 1.41
CA SER A 122 0.17 9.99 1.24
C SER A 122 -0.07 10.79 2.52
N ILE A 123 -1.18 10.56 3.21
CA ILE A 123 -1.47 11.22 4.49
C ILE A 123 -0.43 10.83 5.55
N LEU A 124 -0.03 9.56 5.62
CA LEU A 124 1.03 9.11 6.53
C LEU A 124 2.36 9.82 6.23
N VAL A 125 2.76 9.91 4.96
CA VAL A 125 3.99 10.61 4.56
C VAL A 125 3.93 12.08 4.96
N VAL A 126 2.81 12.76 4.72
CA VAL A 126 2.64 14.16 5.13
C VAL A 126 2.71 14.29 6.66
N ALA A 127 2.03 13.42 7.40
CA ALA A 127 2.06 13.41 8.87
C ALA A 127 3.48 13.23 9.42
N ILE A 128 4.24 12.29 8.86
CA ILE A 128 5.64 12.04 9.22
C ILE A 128 6.49 13.28 8.91
N ARG A 129 6.33 13.87 7.73
CA ARG A 129 7.11 15.08 7.35
C ARG A 129 6.84 16.24 8.29
N ILE A 130 5.58 16.46 8.68
CA ILE A 130 5.22 17.50 9.64
C ILE A 130 5.78 17.19 11.03
N LEU A 131 5.56 15.96 11.52
CA LEU A 131 5.95 15.56 12.88
C LEU A 131 7.46 15.61 13.11
N TYR A 132 8.23 15.14 12.14
CA TYR A 132 9.70 15.12 12.20
C TYR A 132 10.35 16.34 11.57
N ASN A 133 9.54 17.34 11.21
CA ASN A 133 10.02 18.59 10.62
C ASN A 133 10.96 18.38 9.42
N ILE A 134 10.62 17.39 8.58
CA ILE A 134 11.38 17.01 7.40
C ILE A 134 11.07 18.02 6.30
N HIS A 135 11.76 19.15 6.36
CA HIS A 135 11.64 20.20 5.37
C HIS A 135 12.16 19.72 4.01
N GLY A 136 11.44 20.10 2.95
CA GLY A 136 11.82 19.81 1.56
C GLY A 136 13.04 20.62 1.06
N PHE A 137 13.94 21.07 1.92
CA PHE A 137 15.18 21.77 1.53
C PHE A 137 16.24 20.84 0.91
N GLY A 138 15.86 19.62 0.53
CA GLY A 138 16.71 18.67 -0.17
C GLY A 138 17.85 18.07 0.66
N GLU A 139 17.95 18.33 1.97
CA GLU A 139 18.97 17.69 2.83
C GLU A 139 18.86 16.15 2.83
N TRP A 140 17.62 15.63 2.87
CA TRP A 140 17.37 14.19 2.73
C TRP A 140 17.75 13.68 1.33
N GLU A 141 17.44 14.43 0.27
CA GLU A 141 17.78 14.07 -1.13
C GLU A 141 19.31 14.10 -1.37
N LYS A 142 20.04 15.01 -0.69
CA LYS A 142 21.51 15.07 -0.68
C LYS A 142 22.15 13.86 0.01
N SER A 143 21.50 13.29 1.03
CA SER A 143 22.02 12.08 1.72
C SER A 143 21.98 10.83 0.83
N LEU A 144 21.05 10.78 -0.13
CA LEU A 144 20.91 9.67 -1.09
C LEU A 144 21.88 9.79 -2.28
N SER A 145 22.30 11.00 -2.65
CA SER A 145 23.25 11.21 -3.74
C SER A 145 24.71 10.93 -3.38
N HIS A 146 25.02 10.72 -2.10
CA HIS A 146 26.41 10.57 -1.64
C HIS A 146 26.99 9.16 -1.76
N ASN A 147 26.17 8.15 -2.14
CA ASN A 147 26.59 6.74 -2.17
C ASN A 147 26.94 6.20 -3.58
N ASP A 148 26.73 6.96 -4.66
CA ASP A 148 27.01 6.48 -6.02
C ASP A 148 28.35 6.95 -6.60
N SER A 149 29.10 7.84 -5.93
CA SER A 149 30.37 8.37 -6.45
C SER A 149 31.63 7.71 -5.84
N ALA A 150 31.49 6.68 -5.02
CA ALA A 150 32.60 6.04 -4.31
C ALA A 150 32.79 4.55 -4.64
N LYS A 151 32.63 4.11 -5.90
CA LYS A 151 33.13 2.80 -6.34
C LYS A 151 33.64 2.83 -7.78
N ASP A 152 34.76 3.50 -7.98
CA ASP A 152 35.72 3.20 -9.05
C ASP A 152 37.08 2.89 -8.42
N SER A 153 37.16 1.80 -7.66
CA SER A 153 38.40 1.01 -7.59
C SER A 153 38.06 -0.43 -7.20
N ALA A 154 38.61 -1.35 -7.96
CA ALA A 154 38.26 -2.76 -8.00
C ALA A 154 38.49 -3.51 -6.67
N LYS A 155 37.53 -4.35 -6.29
CA LYS A 155 37.71 -5.78 -5.92
C LYS A 155 36.35 -6.47 -5.65
N ASP A 156 36.29 -7.71 -6.12
CA ASP A 156 35.16 -8.66 -6.15
C ASP A 156 34.72 -9.19 -4.75
N PRO A 157 33.63 -9.98 -4.64
CA PRO A 157 32.58 -9.73 -3.65
C PRO A 157 32.44 -10.85 -2.62
N ASN A 158 32.38 -10.51 -1.34
CA ASN A 158 31.62 -11.29 -0.37
C ASN A 158 31.53 -10.48 0.94
N GLU A 159 30.42 -9.80 1.17
CA GLU A 159 29.92 -9.53 2.53
C GLU A 159 28.53 -8.90 2.42
N GLN A 160 27.55 -9.60 3.00
CA GLN A 160 26.18 -9.13 3.17
C GLN A 160 26.22 -7.94 4.13
N HIS A 161 26.14 -6.73 3.57
CA HIS A 161 25.96 -5.51 4.35
C HIS A 161 24.51 -5.46 4.83
N GLU A 162 24.27 -6.11 5.97
CA GLU A 162 23.12 -5.84 6.82
C GLU A 162 23.11 -4.33 7.06
N LEU A 163 22.13 -3.64 6.47
CA LEU A 163 21.93 -2.21 6.65
C LEU A 163 21.87 -1.95 8.16
N ASP A 164 22.90 -1.28 8.68
CA ASP A 164 23.07 -0.95 10.09
C ASP A 164 22.02 0.09 10.53
N CYS A 165 20.78 -0.38 10.64
CA CYS A 165 19.64 0.37 11.15
C CYS A 165 19.89 0.84 12.59
N THR A 166 20.77 0.15 13.33
CA THR A 166 21.17 0.51 14.69
C THR A 166 22.00 1.79 14.72
N GLY A 167 22.95 1.96 13.80
CA GLY A 167 23.73 3.20 13.67
C GLY A 167 22.87 4.41 13.30
N LEU A 168 21.90 4.21 12.39
CA LEU A 168 20.96 5.26 11.98
C LEU A 168 20.03 5.69 13.12
N LEU A 169 19.53 4.73 13.91
CA LEU A 169 18.70 5.03 15.08
C LEU A 169 19.48 5.74 16.20
N GLN A 170 20.75 5.36 16.42
CA GLN A 170 21.61 6.04 17.39
C GLN A 170 21.90 7.48 16.97
N HIS A 171 22.14 7.72 15.67
CA HIS A 171 22.38 9.06 15.15
C HIS A 171 21.15 9.96 15.28
N LEU A 172 19.97 9.46 14.94
CA LEU A 172 18.72 10.22 15.09
C LEU A 172 18.38 10.51 16.56
N HIS A 173 18.72 9.61 17.48
CA HIS A 173 18.52 9.82 18.91
C HIS A 173 19.48 10.88 19.48
N ALA A 174 20.74 10.89 19.02
CA ALA A 174 21.72 11.90 19.41
C ALA A 174 21.29 13.32 18.97
N VAL A 175 20.85 13.45 17.72
CA VAL A 175 20.38 14.74 17.16
C VAL A 175 19.13 15.25 17.88
N TYR A 176 18.23 14.35 18.31
CA TYR A 176 17.05 14.75 19.07
C TYR A 176 17.40 15.34 20.45
N ASN A 177 18.38 14.76 21.15
CA ASN A 177 18.80 15.24 22.48
C ASN A 177 19.55 16.57 22.40
N GLU A 178 20.36 16.76 21.36
CA GLU A 178 21.08 18.03 21.13
C GLU A 178 20.11 19.21 20.90
N ILE A 179 18.94 18.95 20.31
CA ILE A 179 17.89 19.96 20.11
C ILE A 179 17.09 20.20 21.40
N ALA A 180 16.97 19.20 22.28
CA ALA A 180 16.25 19.30 23.54
C ALA A 180 16.99 20.14 24.60
N ASP A 181 18.33 20.19 24.55
CA ASP A 181 19.16 20.98 25.47
C ASP A 181 19.23 22.48 25.12
N ILE A 182 18.59 22.91 24.03
CA ILE A 182 18.60 24.30 23.53
C ILE A 182 17.32 25.07 23.95
N HIS A 183 16.47 24.53 24.84
CA HIS A 183 15.28 25.23 25.38
C HIS A 183 15.20 25.20 26.90
#